data_AF-A0A7W1ZE62-F1
#
_entry.id   AF-A0A7W1ZE62-F1
#
_cell.length_a   1.000
_cell.length_b   1.000
_cell.length_c   1.000
_cell.angle_alpha   90.00
_cell.angle_beta   90.00
_cell.angle_gamma   90.00
#
_symmetry.space_group_name_H-M   'P 1'
#
loop_
_entity.id
_entity.type
_entity.pdbx_description
1 polymer ?
#
loop_
_entity_poly.entity_id
_entity_poly.type
_entity_poly.pdbx_seq_one_letter_code
_entity_poly.pdbx_strand_id
1 'polypeptide(L)'
;MGRRRPPYLRARASGWPSIPGPAATGRYTLYHLASGRGKDSIDVGGVLADFTGVAVHDGLTSYRRYDVTHGLCGAHHLRELAGIAEATGQDWPVNLADLLCEIHKCVELAKANGATELSARRLAGYRRRYRSLITEGQRLNPPPPDRETRATQTRPRRVTATQTR
;
A
#
# COMPACT_ATOMS: atom_id res chain seq x y z
N MET A 1 8.24 -26.03 44.13
CA MET A 1 8.33 -24.70 43.48
C MET A 1 8.06 -24.86 41.99
N GLY A 2 6.81 -24.66 41.57
CA GLY A 2 6.38 -24.77 40.18
C GLY A 2 6.69 -23.49 39.39
N ARG A 3 7.48 -23.59 38.33
CA ARG A 3 7.69 -22.47 37.38
C ARG A 3 6.46 -22.38 36.47
N ARG A 4 5.63 -21.36 36.68
CA ARG A 4 4.54 -20.99 35.77
C ARG A 4 5.14 -20.59 34.43
N ARG A 5 4.66 -21.19 33.34
CA ARG A 5 4.99 -20.80 31.96
C ARG A 5 4.18 -19.54 31.59
N PRO A 6 4.76 -18.54 30.91
CA PRO A 6 4.03 -17.36 30.43
C PRO A 6 3.07 -17.74 29.27
N PRO A 7 1.93 -17.04 29.11
CA PRO A 7 0.79 -17.51 28.31
C PRO A 7 0.91 -17.36 26.79
N TYR A 8 2.03 -16.89 26.22
CA TYR A 8 2.10 -16.59 24.77
C TYR A 8 2.51 -17.77 23.87
N LEU A 9 2.52 -19.01 24.37
CA LEU A 9 2.85 -20.18 23.55
C LEU A 9 1.80 -21.27 23.69
N ARG A 10 0.66 -21.08 23.01
CA ARG A 10 -0.14 -22.18 22.44
C ARG A 10 -1.12 -21.64 21.39
N ALA A 11 -0.73 -21.80 20.13
CA ALA A 11 -1.67 -22.16 19.06
C ALA A 11 -0.86 -22.72 17.88
N ARG A 12 -0.88 -24.05 17.73
CA ARG A 12 -0.75 -24.67 16.41
C ARG A 12 -2.13 -24.59 15.78
N ALA A 13 -2.26 -23.85 14.69
CA ALA A 13 -3.36 -23.99 13.74
C ALA A 13 -2.83 -23.64 12.35
N SER A 14 -2.65 -24.67 11.52
CA SER A 14 -2.83 -24.67 10.06
C SER A 14 -2.45 -23.40 9.27
N GLY A 15 -1.32 -23.46 8.56
CA GLY A 15 -1.28 -23.30 7.09
C GLY A 15 -1.54 -21.95 6.41
N TRP A 16 -1.70 -20.83 7.12
CA TRP A 16 -1.82 -19.50 6.48
C TRP A 16 -0.57 -18.66 6.74
N PRO A 17 0.00 -17.96 5.73
CA PRO A 17 1.16 -17.11 5.96
C PRO A 17 0.73 -15.91 6.80
N SER A 18 1.17 -15.88 8.06
CA SER A 18 1.11 -14.69 8.89
C SER A 18 1.93 -13.58 8.22
N ILE A 19 1.32 -12.41 8.00
CA ILE A 19 2.02 -11.27 7.40
C ILE A 19 2.42 -10.28 8.50
N PRO A 20 3.73 -10.02 8.70
CA PRO A 20 4.17 -9.02 9.65
C PRO A 20 3.96 -7.58 9.12
N GLY A 21 3.55 -6.67 10.00
CA GLY A 21 3.55 -5.22 9.77
C GLY A 21 4.52 -4.54 10.74
N PRO A 22 5.58 -3.85 10.25
CA PRO A 22 6.53 -3.17 11.12
C PRO A 22 6.12 -1.73 11.43
N ALA A 23 6.28 -1.31 12.69
CA ALA A 23 6.30 0.10 13.11
C ALA A 23 7.62 0.37 13.84
N ALA A 24 8.29 1.50 13.57
CA ALA A 24 9.61 1.74 14.13
C ALA A 24 9.80 3.18 14.64
N THR A 25 10.67 3.31 15.62
CA THR A 25 11.25 4.57 16.11
C THR A 25 12.77 4.51 15.89
N GLY A 26 13.50 5.57 16.23
CA GLY A 26 14.97 5.56 16.15
C GLY A 26 15.66 4.52 17.05
N ARG A 27 14.94 3.84 17.95
CA ARG A 27 15.49 2.86 18.89
C ARG A 27 14.83 1.47 18.86
N TYR A 28 13.58 1.40 18.43
CA TYR A 28 12.77 0.19 18.53
C TYR A 28 12.03 -0.10 17.24
N THR A 29 11.90 -1.37 16.89
CA THR A 29 11.00 -1.86 15.85
C THR A 29 10.01 -2.83 16.47
N LEU A 30 8.72 -2.55 16.32
CA LEU A 30 7.64 -3.44 16.67
C LEU A 30 7.39 -4.40 15.51
N TYR A 31 7.42 -5.70 15.81
CA TYR A 31 6.93 -6.74 14.94
C TYR A 31 5.62 -7.28 15.50
N HIS A 32 4.56 -7.19 14.69
CA HIS A 32 3.26 -7.78 15.02
C HIS A 32 2.97 -8.94 14.06
N LEU A 33 2.61 -10.09 14.62
CA LEU A 33 2.27 -11.29 13.86
C LEU A 33 0.76 -11.55 13.98
N ALA A 34 0.04 -11.45 12.87
CA ALA A 34 -1.38 -11.76 12.81
C ALA A 34 -1.69 -12.71 11.66
N SER A 35 -2.79 -13.45 11.80
CA SER A 35 -3.31 -14.38 10.79
C SER A 35 -3.94 -13.68 9.57
N GLY A 36 -3.94 -12.34 9.55
CA GLY A 36 -4.57 -11.55 8.50
C GLY A 36 -4.01 -10.13 8.42
N ARG A 37 -4.54 -9.38 7.44
CA ARG A 37 -4.20 -7.98 7.14
C ARG A 37 -5.41 -7.05 7.28
N GLY A 38 -6.48 -7.53 7.93
CA GLY A 38 -7.69 -6.74 8.19
C GLY A 38 -7.47 -5.70 9.29
N LYS A 39 -8.42 -4.78 9.47
CA LYS A 39 -8.42 -3.81 10.57
C LYS A 39 -8.28 -4.52 11.92
N ASP A 40 -9.07 -5.57 12.18
CA ASP A 40 -8.99 -6.34 13.44
C ASP A 40 -7.58 -6.90 13.68
N SER A 41 -6.90 -7.36 12.61
CA SER A 41 -5.52 -7.85 12.71
C SER A 41 -4.55 -6.72 13.04
N ILE A 42 -4.73 -5.54 12.46
CA ILE A 42 -3.89 -4.36 12.70
C ILE A 42 -4.15 -3.77 14.10
N ASP A 43 -5.39 -3.79 14.57
CA ASP A 43 -5.80 -3.29 15.90
C ASP A 43 -5.13 -4.05 17.03
N VAL A 44 -4.93 -5.37 16.89
CA VAL A 44 -4.16 -6.18 17.86
C VAL A 44 -2.71 -5.68 17.99
N GLY A 45 -2.16 -5.07 16.95
CA GLY A 45 -0.83 -4.46 16.98
C GLY A 45 -0.75 -3.19 17.85
N GLY A 46 -1.89 -2.58 18.20
CA GLY A 46 -2.00 -1.52 19.21
C GLY A 46 -1.38 -0.17 18.84
N VAL A 47 -0.98 0.05 17.58
CA VAL A 47 -0.32 1.31 17.18
C VAL A 47 -1.30 2.36 16.65
N LEU A 48 -2.16 1.99 15.70
CA LEU A 48 -2.89 2.97 14.89
C LEU A 48 -4.18 3.51 15.52
N ALA A 49 -4.72 2.84 16.54
CA ALA A 49 -5.98 3.26 17.17
C ALA A 49 -5.90 4.66 17.80
N ASP A 50 -4.76 4.97 18.43
CA ASP A 50 -4.54 6.23 19.16
C ASP A 50 -3.49 7.14 18.47
N PHE A 51 -3.09 6.81 17.24
CA PHE A 51 -2.02 7.53 16.55
C PHE A 51 -2.52 8.83 15.92
N THR A 52 -1.90 9.96 16.26
CA THR A 52 -2.34 11.31 15.81
C THR A 52 -1.43 11.95 14.75
N GLY A 53 -0.37 11.24 14.33
CA GLY A 53 0.58 11.75 13.34
C GLY A 53 0.21 11.44 11.89
N VAL A 54 1.23 11.46 11.02
CA VAL A 54 1.10 11.01 9.62
C VAL A 54 1.47 9.52 9.54
N ALA A 55 0.48 8.67 9.26
CA ALA A 55 0.67 7.24 9.08
C ALA A 55 1.12 6.98 7.64
N VAL A 56 2.42 6.72 7.46
CA VAL A 56 2.99 6.35 6.16
C VAL A 56 2.92 4.83 5.98
N HIS A 57 2.04 4.36 5.08
CA HIS A 57 1.78 2.92 4.90
C HIS A 57 1.71 2.54 3.41
N ASP A 58 1.64 1.24 3.11
CA ASP A 58 1.47 0.74 1.74
C ASP A 58 0.01 0.88 1.25
N GLY A 59 -0.30 0.38 0.05
CA GLY A 59 -1.63 0.47 -0.55
C GLY A 59 -2.74 -0.38 0.10
N LEU A 60 -2.48 -1.07 1.22
CA LEU A 60 -3.45 -1.97 1.85
C LEU A 60 -4.69 -1.18 2.33
N THR A 61 -5.87 -1.59 1.83
CA THR A 61 -7.13 -0.88 2.07
C THR A 61 -7.56 -0.82 3.53
N SER A 62 -7.11 -1.75 4.37
CA SER A 62 -7.41 -1.77 5.81
C SER A 62 -6.94 -0.51 6.53
N TYR A 63 -5.83 0.10 6.11
CA TYR A 63 -5.35 1.34 6.70
C TYR A 63 -6.31 2.51 6.50
N ARG A 64 -7.11 2.53 5.41
CA ARG A 64 -8.07 3.61 5.13
C ARG A 64 -9.28 3.65 6.08
N ARG A 65 -9.34 2.73 7.04
CA ARG A 65 -10.39 2.65 8.07
C ARG A 65 -10.01 3.36 9.38
N TYR A 66 -8.80 3.91 9.46
CA TYR A 66 -8.33 4.67 10.62
C TYR A 66 -8.48 6.17 10.35
N ASP A 67 -8.87 6.92 11.38
CA ASP A 67 -8.96 8.38 11.32
C ASP A 67 -7.58 8.99 11.64
N VAL A 68 -6.68 8.92 10.66
CA VAL A 68 -5.31 9.42 10.78
C VAL A 68 -4.95 10.26 9.55
N THR A 69 -3.91 11.08 9.65
CA THR A 69 -3.36 11.69 8.44
C THR A 69 -2.62 10.62 7.64
N HIS A 70 -3.06 10.36 6.41
CA HIS A 70 -2.48 9.29 5.59
C HIS A 70 -1.33 9.79 4.71
N GLY A 71 -0.25 9.02 4.68
CA GLY A 71 0.79 9.10 3.66
C GLY A 71 0.98 7.73 3.01
N LEU A 72 1.24 7.69 1.70
CA LEU A 72 1.66 6.46 1.05
C LEU A 72 3.19 6.33 1.10
N CYS A 73 3.65 5.12 1.39
CA CYS A 73 5.07 4.80 1.40
C CYS A 73 5.64 4.91 -0.01
N GLY A 74 6.52 5.89 -0.24
CA GLY A 74 7.13 6.12 -1.55
C GLY A 74 7.80 4.88 -2.15
N ALA A 75 8.51 4.09 -1.34
CA ALA A 75 9.16 2.86 -1.81
C ALA A 75 8.18 1.78 -2.29
N HIS A 76 6.99 1.68 -1.67
CA HIS A 76 5.94 0.78 -2.15
C HIS A 76 5.33 1.32 -3.44
N HIS A 77 5.05 2.62 -3.46
CA HIS A 77 4.45 3.25 -4.63
C HIS A 77 5.35 3.16 -5.87
N LEU A 78 6.67 3.34 -5.71
CA LEU A 78 7.64 3.17 -6.81
C LEU A 78 7.67 1.73 -7.34
N ARG A 79 7.55 0.72 -6.47
CA ARG A 79 7.46 -0.69 -6.88
C ARG A 79 6.16 -1.00 -7.63
N GLU A 80 5.04 -0.44 -7.19
CA GLU A 80 3.77 -0.57 -7.89
C GLU A 80 3.83 0.08 -9.28
N LEU A 81 4.40 1.28 -9.39
CA LEU A 81 4.56 1.98 -10.67
C LEU A 81 5.49 1.22 -11.63
N ALA A 82 6.59 0.67 -11.13
CA ALA A 82 7.48 -0.19 -11.92
C ALA A 82 6.72 -1.42 -12.46
N GLY A 83 5.93 -2.10 -11.62
CA GLY A 83 5.11 -3.23 -12.05
C GLY A 83 4.08 -2.85 -13.12
N ILE A 84 3.47 -1.66 -13.05
CA ILE A 84 2.57 -1.17 -14.10
C ILE A 84 3.34 -0.93 -15.40
N ALA A 85 4.50 -0.27 -15.34
CA ALA A 85 5.32 -0.02 -16.51
C ALA A 85 5.75 -1.33 -17.18
N GLU A 86 6.23 -2.31 -16.41
CA GLU A 86 6.61 -3.63 -16.90
C GLU A 86 5.43 -4.39 -17.54
N ALA A 87 4.25 -4.34 -16.91
CA ALA A 87 3.08 -5.08 -17.38
C ALA A 87 2.42 -4.45 -18.61
N THR A 88 2.53 -3.13 -18.78
CA THR A 88 1.76 -2.38 -19.79
C THR A 88 2.62 -1.73 -20.87
N GLY A 89 3.92 -1.53 -20.62
CA GLY A 89 4.81 -0.75 -21.47
C GLY A 89 4.45 0.74 -21.56
N GLN A 90 3.58 1.26 -20.70
CA GLN A 90 3.15 2.65 -20.71
C GLN A 90 4.18 3.56 -20.04
N ASP A 91 4.33 4.78 -20.54
CA ASP A 91 5.34 5.74 -20.03
C ASP A 91 4.90 6.50 -18.77
N TRP A 92 3.60 6.71 -18.58
CA TRP A 92 3.09 7.51 -17.45
C TRP A 92 3.53 7.00 -16.06
N PRO A 93 3.66 5.67 -15.77
CA PRO A 93 4.12 5.20 -14.47
C PRO A 93 5.60 5.50 -14.25
N VAL A 94 6.43 5.39 -15.30
CA VAL A 94 7.86 5.73 -15.27
C VAL A 94 8.03 7.22 -15.01
N ASN A 95 7.34 8.05 -15.79
CA ASN A 95 7.35 9.51 -15.63
C ASN A 95 6.83 9.96 -14.25
N LEU A 96 5.86 9.23 -13.69
CA LEU A 96 5.35 9.51 -12.34
C LEU A 96 6.35 9.10 -11.27
N ALA A 97 7.01 7.96 -11.42
CA ALA A 97 8.07 7.52 -10.51
C ALA A 97 9.23 8.53 -10.49
N ASP A 98 9.65 9.01 -11.67
CA ASP A 98 10.70 10.03 -11.80
C ASP A 98 10.30 11.35 -11.14
N LEU A 99 9.06 11.80 -11.36
CA LEU A 99 8.52 12.99 -10.71
C LEU A 99 8.52 12.85 -9.18
N LEU A 100 8.14 11.71 -8.63
CA LEU A 100 8.14 11.47 -7.18
C LEU A 100 9.57 11.50 -6.61
N CYS A 101 10.53 10.91 -7.32
CA CYS A 101 11.95 10.97 -6.96
C CYS A 101 12.50 12.41 -7.03
N GLU A 102 12.11 13.19 -8.04
CA GLU A 102 12.47 14.60 -8.17
C GLU A 102 11.93 15.42 -7.00
N ILE A 103 10.64 15.25 -6.66
CA ILE A 103 10.00 15.93 -5.53
C ILE A 103 10.72 15.59 -4.22
N HIS A 104 11.03 14.31 -4.00
CA HIS A 104 11.75 13.87 -2.80
C HIS A 104 13.11 14.57 -2.68
N LYS A 105 13.93 14.56 -3.75
CA LYS A 105 15.22 15.26 -3.77
C LYS A 105 15.07 16.76 -3.49
N CYS A 106 14.05 17.39 -4.07
CA CYS A 106 13.76 18.81 -3.84
C CYS A 106 13.42 19.10 -2.36
N VAL A 107 12.61 18.24 -1.74
CA VAL A 107 12.24 18.35 -0.32
C VAL A 107 13.46 18.14 0.58
N GLU A 108 14.30 17.14 0.32
CA GLU A 108 15.51 16.91 1.12
C GLU A 108 16.49 18.09 1.04
N LEU A 109 16.66 18.68 -0.15
CA LEU A 109 17.46 19.91 -0.31
C LEU A 109 16.83 21.10 0.43
N ALA A 110 15.51 21.24 0.41
CA ALA A 110 14.82 22.31 1.15
C ALA A 110 15.04 22.15 2.66
N LYS A 111 14.90 20.94 3.20
CA LYS A 111 15.18 20.61 4.60
C LYS A 111 16.62 20.88 4.99
N ALA A 112 17.58 20.49 4.15
CA ALA A 112 19.00 20.75 4.37
C ALA A 112 19.32 22.25 4.47
N ASN A 113 18.52 23.09 3.79
CA ASN A 113 18.60 24.54 3.85
C ASN A 113 17.71 25.16 4.95
N GLY A 114 17.16 24.37 5.87
CA GLY A 114 16.34 24.83 6.99
C GLY A 114 14.90 25.23 6.62
N ALA A 115 14.47 24.99 5.37
CA ALA A 115 13.09 25.25 4.99
C ALA A 115 12.16 24.13 5.50
N THR A 116 11.01 24.53 6.02
CA THR A 116 9.97 23.59 6.47
C THR A 116 8.96 23.24 5.38
N GLU A 117 8.97 23.98 4.27
CA GLU A 117 8.08 23.79 3.13
C GLU A 117 8.71 24.20 1.80
N LEU A 118 8.17 23.67 0.69
CA LEU A 118 8.51 24.15 -0.64
C LEU A 118 7.73 25.44 -0.93
N SER A 119 8.31 26.34 -1.73
CA SER A 119 7.61 27.55 -2.17
C SER A 119 6.31 27.19 -2.91
N ALA A 120 5.27 28.02 -2.72
CA ALA A 120 3.96 27.82 -3.33
C ALA A 120 4.04 27.61 -4.86
N ARG A 121 4.93 28.33 -5.54
CA ARG A 121 5.18 28.18 -6.98
C ARG A 121 5.69 26.79 -7.36
N ARG A 122 6.68 26.27 -6.62
CA ARG A 122 7.24 24.92 -6.87
C ARG A 122 6.19 23.86 -6.57
N LEU A 123 5.51 23.95 -5.44
CA LEU A 123 4.46 23.02 -5.05
C LEU A 123 3.33 22.98 -6.10
N ALA A 124 2.89 24.14 -6.59
CA ALA A 124 1.89 24.21 -7.65
C ALA A 124 2.38 23.56 -8.96
N GLY A 125 3.65 23.75 -9.32
CA GLY A 125 4.26 23.10 -10.48
C GLY A 125 4.24 21.57 -10.39
N TYR A 126 4.66 21.03 -9.23
CA TYR A 126 4.63 19.59 -8.98
C TYR A 126 3.22 19.02 -9.01
N ARG A 127 2.25 19.69 -8.37
CA ARG A 127 0.84 19.27 -8.39
C ARG A 127 0.27 19.21 -9.81
N ARG A 128 0.60 20.16 -10.67
CA ARG A 128 0.16 20.15 -12.08
C ARG A 128 0.74 18.95 -12.85
N ARG A 129 2.07 18.73 -12.77
CA ARG A 129 2.73 17.59 -13.43
C ARG A 129 2.17 16.25 -12.93
N TYR A 130 1.99 16.12 -11.61
CA TYR A 130 1.41 14.94 -10.99
C TYR A 130 0.01 14.65 -11.53
N ARG A 131 -0.88 15.66 -11.50
CA ARG A 131 -2.26 15.49 -12.01
C ARG A 131 -2.28 15.13 -13.49
N SER A 132 -1.42 15.73 -14.31
CA SER A 132 -1.32 15.40 -15.74
C SER A 132 -0.99 13.93 -15.98
N LEU A 133 -0.03 13.38 -15.22
CA LEU A 133 0.37 11.97 -15.34
C LEU A 133 -0.72 11.01 -14.85
N ILE A 134 -1.44 11.37 -13.77
CA ILE A 134 -2.58 10.60 -13.30
C ILE A 134 -3.72 10.61 -14.34
N THR A 135 -4.05 11.78 -14.90
CA THR A 135 -5.06 11.89 -15.95
C THR A 135 -4.70 11.03 -17.16
N GLU A 136 -3.42 11.03 -17.57
CA GLU A 136 -2.95 10.18 -18.65
C GLU A 136 -3.09 8.69 -18.31
N GLY A 137 -2.69 8.29 -17.11
CA GLY A 137 -2.87 6.92 -16.63
C GLY A 137 -4.33 6.48 -16.61
N GLN A 138 -5.25 7.35 -16.18
CA GLN A 138 -6.69 7.07 -16.21
C GLN A 138 -7.25 6.96 -17.64
N ARG A 139 -6.77 7.80 -18.56
CA ARG A 139 -7.18 7.79 -19.96
C ARG A 139 -6.74 6.50 -20.67
N LEU A 140 -5.53 6.04 -20.40
CA LEU A 140 -4.98 4.79 -20.97
C LEU A 140 -5.54 3.54 -20.29
N ASN A 141 -6.01 3.65 -19.04
CA ASN A 141 -6.52 2.53 -18.25
C ASN A 141 -7.92 2.86 -17.72
N PRO A 142 -8.95 2.95 -18.59
CA PRO A 142 -10.31 3.23 -18.16
C PRO A 142 -10.80 2.11 -17.21
N PRO A 143 -11.60 2.44 -16.19
CA PRO A 143 -12.17 1.42 -15.32
C PRO A 143 -12.99 0.43 -16.16
N PRO A 144 -12.96 -0.87 -15.81
CA PRO A 144 -13.87 -1.82 -16.45
C PRO A 144 -15.32 -1.37 -16.24
N PRO A 145 -16.21 -1.60 -17.21
CA PRO A 145 -17.61 -1.22 -17.09
C PRO A 145 -18.25 -1.85 -15.84
N ASP A 146 -19.24 -1.16 -15.27
CA ASP A 146 -19.89 -1.57 -14.03
C ASP A 146 -20.41 -3.02 -14.09
N ARG A 147 -20.35 -3.67 -12.93
CA ARG A 147 -20.59 -5.12 -12.73
C ARG A 147 -21.93 -5.64 -13.28
N GLU A 148 -22.90 -4.79 -13.58
CA GLU A 148 -24.18 -5.19 -14.17
C GLU A 148 -24.01 -5.86 -15.56
N THR A 149 -22.98 -5.52 -16.33
CA THR A 149 -22.70 -6.18 -17.62
C THR A 149 -21.92 -7.49 -17.50
N ARG A 150 -21.36 -7.81 -16.33
CA ARG A 150 -20.59 -9.05 -16.11
C ARG A 150 -21.47 -10.27 -15.83
N ALA A 151 -22.75 -10.07 -15.51
CA ALA A 151 -23.70 -11.15 -15.28
C ALA A 151 -24.06 -11.94 -16.56
N THR A 152 -23.81 -11.38 -17.75
CA THR A 152 -24.20 -12.00 -19.03
C THR A 152 -23.11 -12.88 -19.66
N GLN A 153 -21.88 -12.87 -19.14
CA GLN A 153 -20.81 -13.75 -19.63
C GLN A 153 -20.53 -14.86 -18.62
N THR A 154 -21.44 -15.83 -18.59
CA THR A 154 -21.27 -17.09 -17.88
C THR A 154 -20.00 -17.79 -18.36
N ARG A 155 -18.97 -17.84 -17.51
CA ARG A 155 -17.80 -18.69 -17.71
C ARG A 155 -18.28 -20.14 -17.82
N PRO A 156 -18.07 -20.87 -18.94
CA PRO A 156 -18.55 -22.23 -19.06
C PRO A 156 -17.93 -23.09 -17.97
N ARG A 157 -18.79 -23.78 -17.23
CA ARG A 157 -18.41 -24.74 -16.19
C ARG A 157 -17.58 -25.82 -16.86
N ARG A 158 -16.33 -26.02 -16.40
CA ARG A 158 -15.46 -27.08 -16.89
C ARG A 158 -16.08 -28.42 -16.49
N VAL A 159 -16.75 -29.08 -17.43
CA VAL A 159 -17.15 -30.49 -17.27
C VAL A 159 -15.89 -31.33 -17.29
N THR A 160 -15.57 -31.94 -16.14
CA THR A 160 -14.56 -32.99 -16.04
C THR A 160 -15.11 -34.24 -16.71
N ALA A 161 -14.57 -34.61 -17.87
CA ALA A 161 -14.86 -35.88 -18.50
C ALA A 161 -14.24 -37.01 -17.66
N THR A 162 -15.10 -37.91 -17.18
CA THR A 162 -14.70 -39.19 -16.59
C THR A 162 -14.09 -40.05 -17.69
N GLN A 163 -12.84 -40.46 -17.50
CA GLN A 163 -12.16 -41.41 -18.37
C GLN A 163 -12.55 -42.82 -17.93
N THR A 164 -13.34 -43.53 -18.74
CA THR A 164 -13.59 -44.96 -18.55
C THR A 164 -12.53 -45.75 -19.30
N ARG A 165 -12.00 -46.76 -18.61
CA ARG A 165 -11.01 -47.74 -19.10
C ARG A 165 -11.56 -48.63 -20.21
#